data_AF-A0A3M1QVB0-F1
#
_entry.id   AF-A0A3M1QVB0-F1
#
_cell.length_a   1.000
_cell.length_b   1.000
_cell.length_c   1.000
_cell.angle_alpha   90.00
_cell.angle_beta   90.00
_cell.angle_gamma   90.00
#
_symmetry.space_group_name_H-M   'P 1'
#
loop_
_entity.id
_entity.type
_entity.pdbx_description
1 polymer ?
#
loop_
_entity_poly.entity_id
_entity_poly.type
_entity_poly.pdbx_seq_one_letter_code
_entity_poly.pdbx_strand_id
1 'polypeptide(L)'
;MEPEAHARPAGPVPEGRVAEEALAYHREGRPGKIEVRATKPCSSARDLALAYTPGVAAPCRAILEAPDRSFTYTARGNLVAVVTNGTAVLGLGAIGPTAGKPVMEGKAVLFKRFADIDCFDLELDCRDPEEVVRVVAALEPTFGGINLEDIKAPDCFYVEEQLRQRLAIPVFHDDQHGTAIIAAAAFLNALEVTGRDLEATRVVVCGAGAAGIATANLLLELGLPRERLTVCDSRGPITTARAGEVNPYKARLARDLPPEAATFEGVMQGADAFIG
;
A
#
# COMPACT_ATOMS: atom_id res chain seq x y z
N MET A 1 11.47 9.69 -21.70
CA MET A 1 10.10 10.10 -21.33
C MET A 1 9.19 8.97 -21.77
N GLU A 2 8.73 8.14 -20.83
CA GLU A 2 7.64 7.21 -21.13
C GLU A 2 6.44 8.04 -21.60
N PRO A 3 5.78 7.69 -22.73
CA PRO A 3 4.52 8.34 -23.08
C PRO A 3 3.55 8.13 -21.93
N GLU A 4 2.82 9.18 -21.54
CA GLU A 4 1.71 9.07 -20.58
C GLU A 4 0.89 7.85 -20.97
N ALA A 5 0.93 6.82 -20.12
CA ALA A 5 0.14 5.63 -20.32
C ALA A 5 -1.30 6.10 -20.49
N HIS A 6 -1.87 5.88 -21.68
CA HIS A 6 -3.30 6.10 -21.93
C HIS A 6 -4.05 5.62 -20.70
N ALA A 7 -4.74 6.54 -20.02
CA ALA A 7 -5.55 6.23 -18.86
C ALA A 7 -6.41 5.02 -19.25
N ARG A 8 -6.12 3.87 -18.63
CA ARG A 8 -6.94 2.68 -18.83
C ARG A 8 -8.38 3.09 -18.50
N PRO A 9 -9.38 2.59 -19.22
CA PRO A 9 -10.76 2.83 -18.82
C PRO A 9 -10.89 2.46 -17.34
N ALA A 10 -11.47 3.36 -16.57
CA ALA A 10 -11.77 3.15 -15.16
C ALA A 10 -12.30 1.72 -14.97
N GLY A 11 -11.73 0.99 -14.00
CA GLY A 11 -12.23 -0.33 -13.62
C GLY A 11 -13.75 -0.33 -13.45
N PRO A 12 -14.41 -1.50 -13.56
CA PRO A 12 -15.87 -1.57 -13.65
C PRO A 12 -16.52 -0.79 -12.50
N VAL A 13 -17.19 0.31 -12.85
CA VAL A 13 -18.03 1.06 -11.91
C VAL A 13 -19.28 0.20 -11.69
N PRO A 14 -19.69 -0.07 -10.45
CA PRO A 14 -20.95 -0.75 -10.20
C PRO A 14 -22.07 0.01 -10.92
N GLU A 15 -22.92 -0.69 -11.67
CA GLU A 15 -24.05 -0.09 -12.38
C GLU A 15 -25.38 -0.45 -11.71
N GLY A 16 -26.40 0.36 -11.96
CA GLY A 16 -27.76 0.15 -11.48
C GLY A 16 -27.85 0.12 -9.95
N ARG A 17 -28.60 -0.84 -9.43
CA ARG A 17 -28.98 -0.92 -8.01
C ARG A 17 -27.78 -0.93 -7.04
N VAL A 18 -26.67 -1.59 -7.41
CA VAL A 18 -25.48 -1.66 -6.54
C VAL A 18 -24.83 -0.28 -6.39
N ALA A 19 -24.82 0.52 -7.45
CA ALA A 19 -24.30 1.88 -7.42
C ALA A 19 -25.13 2.77 -6.49
N GLU A 20 -26.46 2.69 -6.62
CA GLU A 20 -27.40 3.45 -5.80
C GLU A 20 -27.28 3.06 -4.32
N GLU A 21 -27.20 1.76 -4.01
CA GLU A 21 -26.99 1.27 -2.65
C GLU A 21 -25.64 1.73 -2.07
N ALA A 22 -24.56 1.71 -2.85
CA ALA A 22 -23.25 2.19 -2.41
C ALA A 22 -23.24 3.71 -2.14
N LEU A 23 -23.90 4.51 -2.99
CA LEU A 23 -24.03 5.96 -2.77
C LEU A 23 -24.91 6.28 -1.56
N ALA A 24 -26.01 5.55 -1.40
CA ALA A 24 -26.89 5.67 -0.23
C ALA A 24 -26.11 5.34 1.06
N TYR A 25 -25.35 4.25 1.07
CA TYR A 25 -24.51 3.83 2.20
C TYR A 25 -23.52 4.93 2.65
N HIS A 26 -22.96 5.71 1.72
CA HIS A 26 -22.02 6.79 2.08
C HIS A 26 -22.69 8.11 2.48
N ARG A 27 -23.98 8.30 2.16
CA ARG A 27 -24.70 9.57 2.37
C ARG A 27 -25.69 9.54 3.53
N GLU A 28 -26.37 8.42 3.74
CA GLU A 28 -27.49 8.33 4.67
C GLU A 28 -27.05 8.35 6.14
N GLY A 29 -27.84 9.01 7.00
CA GLY A 29 -27.49 9.20 8.40
C GLY A 29 -26.36 10.22 8.58
N ARG A 30 -25.16 9.74 8.91
CA ARG A 30 -23.95 10.56 9.02
C ARG A 30 -23.08 10.27 7.78
N PRO A 31 -22.82 11.26 6.90
CA PRO A 31 -22.00 11.04 5.73
C PRO A 31 -20.58 10.57 6.05
N GLY A 32 -20.02 9.75 5.16
CA GLY A 32 -18.73 9.10 5.35
C GLY A 32 -18.82 7.84 6.22
N LYS A 33 -17.68 7.21 6.49
CA LYS A 33 -17.62 5.90 7.15
C LYS A 33 -16.90 5.90 8.50
N ILE A 34 -16.39 7.06 8.91
CA ILE A 34 -15.54 7.20 10.10
C ILE A 34 -16.05 8.30 11.03
N GLU A 35 -15.69 8.18 12.31
CA GLU A 35 -15.90 9.21 13.30
C GLU A 35 -14.84 9.13 14.41
N VAL A 36 -14.57 10.28 15.06
CA VAL A 36 -13.72 10.34 16.25
C VAL A 36 -14.61 10.29 17.49
N ARG A 37 -14.33 9.35 18.39
CA ARG A 37 -15.01 9.23 19.69
C ARG A 37 -14.01 9.32 20.84
N ALA A 38 -14.40 10.03 21.90
CA ALA A 38 -13.61 10.06 23.13
C ALA A 38 -13.59 8.67 23.78
N THR A 39 -12.40 8.23 24.20
CA THR A 39 -12.20 6.93 24.88
C THR A 39 -12.21 7.04 26.40
N LYS A 40 -12.23 8.27 26.93
CA LYS A 40 -12.26 8.57 28.37
C LYS A 40 -13.56 9.31 28.72
N PRO A 41 -14.04 9.21 29.98
CA PRO A 41 -15.19 9.99 30.43
C PRO A 41 -14.96 11.49 30.22
N CYS A 42 -16.02 12.21 29.83
CA CYS A 42 -16.04 13.66 29.63
C CYS A 42 -17.33 14.26 30.21
N SER A 43 -17.88 13.66 31.27
CA SER A 43 -19.23 13.94 31.77
C SER A 43 -19.29 14.88 32.96
N SER A 44 -18.15 15.11 33.62
CA SER A 44 -18.04 15.95 34.82
C SER A 44 -16.96 17.03 34.68
N ALA A 45 -17.02 18.05 35.53
CA ALA A 45 -15.95 19.06 35.60
C ALA A 45 -14.59 18.44 35.92
N ARG A 46 -14.56 17.38 36.74
CA ARG A 46 -13.34 16.63 37.04
C ARG A 46 -12.82 15.92 35.79
N ASP A 47 -13.69 15.26 35.04
CA ASP A 47 -13.32 14.57 33.79
C ASP A 47 -12.68 15.54 32.79
N LEU A 48 -13.32 16.70 32.57
CA LEU A 48 -12.83 17.73 31.66
C LEU A 48 -11.50 18.34 32.14
N ALA A 49 -11.33 18.52 33.45
CA ALA A 49 -10.08 19.01 34.04
C ALA A 49 -8.92 18.01 33.90
N LEU A 50 -9.20 16.70 33.78
CA LEU A 50 -8.20 15.66 33.49
C LEU A 50 -7.92 15.55 31.99
N ALA A 51 -8.96 15.58 31.16
CA ALA A 51 -8.86 15.49 29.71
C ALA A 51 -8.16 16.72 29.08
N TYR A 52 -8.28 17.88 29.72
CA TYR A 52 -7.70 19.13 29.27
C TYR A 52 -7.05 19.89 30.43
N THR A 53 -7.10 21.21 30.43
CA THR A 53 -6.48 22.04 31.46
C THR A 53 -7.19 21.88 32.82
N PRO A 54 -6.44 21.76 33.94
CA PRO A 54 -4.97 21.77 34.02
C PRO A 54 -4.31 20.37 33.92
N GLY A 55 -5.07 19.29 33.97
CA GLY A 55 -4.56 17.91 34.10
C GLY A 55 -3.69 17.45 32.94
N VAL A 56 -4.01 17.86 31.70
CA VAL A 56 -3.27 17.52 30.48
C VAL A 56 -1.79 17.94 30.54
N ALA A 57 -1.44 18.92 31.39
CA ALA A 57 -0.04 19.34 31.55
C ALA A 57 0.85 18.23 32.13
N ALA A 58 0.31 17.29 32.92
CA ALA A 58 1.06 16.19 33.51
C ALA A 58 1.61 15.21 32.46
N PRO A 59 0.80 14.61 31.56
CA PRO A 59 1.34 13.77 30.49
C PRO A 59 2.25 14.56 29.53
N CYS A 60 1.97 15.84 29.24
CA CYS A 60 2.87 16.66 28.42
C CYS A 60 4.28 16.78 29.03
N ARG A 61 4.39 17.05 30.34
CA ARG A 61 5.68 17.10 31.04
C ARG A 61 6.37 15.73 31.07
N ALA A 62 5.60 14.67 31.29
CA ALA A 62 6.15 13.32 31.29
C ALA A 62 6.76 12.95 29.91
N ILE A 63 6.11 13.35 28.81
CA ILE A 63 6.61 13.15 27.44
C ILE A 63 7.81 14.06 27.14
N LEU A 64 7.82 15.30 27.64
CA LEU A 64 8.97 16.19 27.51
C LEU A 64 10.23 15.60 28.15
N GLU A 65 10.09 14.92 29.30
CA GLU A 65 11.20 14.22 29.96
C GLU A 65 11.64 12.95 29.21
N ALA A 66 10.71 12.22 28.61
CA ALA A 66 10.97 11.00 27.85
C ALA A 66 9.99 10.85 26.68
N PRO A 67 10.39 11.18 25.44
CA PRO A 67 9.49 11.23 24.27
C PRO A 67 8.73 9.93 23.98
N ASP A 68 9.30 8.76 24.29
CA ASP A 68 8.67 7.46 24.08
C ASP A 68 7.42 7.25 24.96
N ARG A 69 7.26 8.03 26.04
CA ARG A 69 6.02 8.03 26.83
C ARG A 69 4.82 8.52 26.02
N SER A 70 5.01 9.09 24.83
CA SER A 70 3.93 9.35 23.87
C SER A 70 3.17 8.07 23.51
N PHE A 71 3.83 6.92 23.43
CA PHE A 71 3.18 5.62 23.22
C PHE A 71 2.36 5.13 24.43
N THR A 72 2.62 5.67 25.63
CA THR A 72 1.89 5.33 26.86
C THR A 72 0.72 6.27 27.13
N TYR A 73 0.92 7.58 26.96
CA TYR A 73 -0.04 8.60 27.38
C TYR A 73 -0.88 9.18 26.24
N THR A 74 -0.73 8.68 25.03
CA THR A 74 -1.51 9.13 23.86
C THR A 74 -1.99 7.93 23.04
N ALA A 75 -2.84 8.19 22.05
CA ALA A 75 -3.28 7.17 21.11
C ALA A 75 -2.19 6.73 20.11
N ARG A 76 -1.02 7.40 20.09
CA ARG A 76 0.05 7.17 19.10
C ARG A 76 0.37 5.71 18.86
N GLY A 77 0.43 4.89 19.92
CA GLY A 77 0.76 3.46 19.79
C GLY A 77 -0.27 2.59 19.06
N ASN A 78 -1.51 3.05 18.92
CA ASN A 78 -2.56 2.35 18.17
C ASN A 78 -3.00 3.11 16.90
N LEU A 79 -2.39 4.27 16.63
CA LEU A 79 -2.85 5.19 15.59
C LEU A 79 -1.98 5.07 14.33
N VAL A 80 -2.60 4.70 13.22
CA VAL A 80 -1.96 4.58 11.90
C VAL A 80 -2.46 5.66 10.95
N ALA A 81 -1.55 6.27 10.19
CA ALA A 81 -1.93 7.13 9.08
C ALA A 81 -2.16 6.29 7.81
N VAL A 82 -3.34 6.37 7.21
CA VAL A 82 -3.61 5.85 5.87
C VAL A 82 -3.39 7.00 4.89
N VAL A 83 -2.25 7.00 4.20
CA VAL A 83 -1.80 8.12 3.37
C VAL A 83 -1.92 7.79 1.89
N THR A 84 -2.52 8.70 1.13
CA THR A 84 -2.55 8.63 -0.34
C THR A 84 -2.33 10.01 -0.95
N ASN A 85 -1.96 10.07 -2.23
CA ASN A 85 -2.12 11.27 -3.05
C ASN A 85 -3.13 11.08 -4.21
N GLY A 86 -3.86 9.96 -4.21
CA GLY A 86 -4.93 9.67 -5.18
C GLY A 86 -4.43 9.50 -6.62
N THR A 87 -3.17 9.09 -6.81
CA THR A 87 -2.58 8.95 -8.15
C THR A 87 -2.78 7.57 -8.77
N ALA A 88 -3.18 6.57 -7.99
CA ALA A 88 -3.46 5.21 -8.48
C ALA A 88 -4.63 4.55 -7.73
N VAL A 89 -5.75 5.25 -7.58
CA VAL A 89 -6.89 4.76 -6.81
C VAL A 89 -7.55 3.58 -7.51
N LEU A 90 -7.42 2.37 -6.93
CA LEU A 90 -8.00 1.13 -7.47
C LEU A 90 -7.68 0.97 -8.98
N GLY A 91 -8.67 0.55 -9.77
CA GLY A 91 -8.61 0.55 -11.24
C GLY A 91 -9.00 1.89 -11.89
N LEU A 92 -9.24 2.95 -11.11
CA LEU A 92 -9.70 4.25 -11.59
C LEU A 92 -8.54 5.18 -11.99
N GLY A 93 -7.34 4.90 -11.48
CA GLY A 93 -6.14 5.67 -11.79
C GLY A 93 -6.05 6.98 -11.01
N ALA A 94 -5.52 8.02 -11.65
CA ALA A 94 -5.23 9.31 -11.02
C ALA A 94 -6.47 10.20 -10.91
N ILE A 95 -7.42 9.85 -10.05
CA ILE A 95 -8.65 10.60 -9.80
C ILE A 95 -8.49 11.73 -8.77
N GLY A 96 -7.32 11.81 -8.13
CA GLY A 96 -6.97 12.84 -7.16
C GLY A 96 -7.41 12.51 -5.73
N PRO A 97 -6.87 13.26 -4.75
CA PRO A 97 -7.02 12.98 -3.32
C PRO A 97 -8.49 12.94 -2.87
N THR A 98 -9.26 13.98 -3.20
CA THR A 98 -10.67 14.09 -2.77
C THR A 98 -11.55 12.95 -3.28
N ALA A 99 -11.33 12.52 -4.53
CA ALA A 99 -12.10 11.41 -5.11
C ALA A 99 -11.65 10.04 -4.56
N GLY A 100 -10.41 9.94 -4.08
CA GLY A 100 -9.87 8.75 -3.40
C GLY A 100 -10.33 8.61 -1.95
N LYS A 101 -10.80 9.70 -1.30
CA LYS A 101 -11.22 9.71 0.11
C LYS A 101 -12.14 8.55 0.52
N PRO A 102 -13.18 8.17 -0.25
CA PRO A 102 -14.01 7.02 0.11
C PRO A 102 -13.19 5.74 0.23
N VAL A 103 -12.15 5.52 -0.59
CA VAL A 103 -11.31 4.31 -0.48
C VAL A 103 -10.52 4.33 0.83
N MET A 104 -9.94 5.48 1.19
CA MET A 104 -9.13 5.64 2.40
C MET A 104 -9.96 5.48 3.68
N GLU A 105 -11.15 6.07 3.75
CA GLU A 105 -12.09 5.82 4.84
C GLU A 105 -12.46 4.31 4.92
N GLY A 106 -12.57 3.65 3.77
CA GLY A 106 -12.80 2.21 3.69
C GLY A 106 -11.66 1.42 4.33
N LYS A 107 -10.40 1.76 4.01
CA LYS A 107 -9.21 1.14 4.61
C LYS A 107 -9.17 1.35 6.13
N ALA A 108 -9.48 2.54 6.62
CA ALA A 108 -9.59 2.82 8.05
C ALA A 108 -10.66 1.93 8.74
N VAL A 109 -11.82 1.72 8.12
CA VAL A 109 -12.84 0.80 8.63
C VAL A 109 -12.32 -0.64 8.71
N LEU A 110 -11.55 -1.10 7.72
CA LEU A 110 -10.98 -2.45 7.73
C LEU A 110 -9.95 -2.62 8.86
N PHE A 111 -9.01 -1.66 9.01
CA PHE A 111 -8.05 -1.64 10.12
C PHE A 111 -8.77 -1.75 11.47
N LYS A 112 -9.80 -0.93 11.69
CA LYS A 112 -10.55 -0.95 12.94
C LYS A 112 -11.32 -2.26 13.14
N ARG A 113 -12.01 -2.74 12.09
CA ARG A 113 -12.91 -3.89 12.19
C ARG A 113 -12.19 -5.21 12.43
N PHE A 114 -11.02 -5.39 11.82
CA PHE A 114 -10.29 -6.66 11.81
C PHE A 114 -9.10 -6.71 12.76
N ALA A 115 -8.51 -5.57 13.13
CA ALA A 115 -7.32 -5.52 13.97
C ALA A 115 -7.42 -4.55 15.17
N ASP A 116 -8.55 -3.86 15.35
CA ASP A 116 -8.75 -2.82 16.38
C ASP A 116 -7.74 -1.65 16.31
N ILE A 117 -7.21 -1.39 15.12
CA ILE A 117 -6.28 -0.28 14.87
C ILE A 117 -7.08 0.99 14.58
N ASP A 118 -6.71 2.09 15.23
CA ASP A 118 -7.30 3.40 14.97
C ASP A 118 -6.56 4.05 13.79
N CYS A 119 -7.30 4.72 12.90
CA CYS A 119 -6.72 5.34 11.71
C CYS A 119 -7.17 6.78 11.53
N PHE A 120 -6.28 7.59 10.96
CA PHE A 120 -6.67 8.78 10.21
C PHE A 120 -6.27 8.59 8.76
N ASP A 121 -7.22 8.83 7.87
CA ASP A 121 -7.02 8.94 6.44
C ASP A 121 -6.50 10.34 6.08
N LEU A 122 -5.44 10.38 5.28
CA LEU A 122 -4.72 11.60 4.89
C LEU A 122 -4.55 11.63 3.36
N GLU A 123 -5.48 12.31 2.70
CA GLU A 123 -5.43 12.55 1.26
C GLU A 123 -4.61 13.80 0.94
N LEU A 124 -3.38 13.62 0.46
CA LEU A 124 -2.46 14.71 0.15
C LEU A 124 -2.69 15.24 -1.27
N ASP A 125 -2.99 16.53 -1.41
CA ASP A 125 -3.01 17.20 -2.71
C ASP A 125 -1.59 17.58 -3.17
N CYS A 126 -0.79 16.54 -3.41
CA CYS A 126 0.61 16.64 -3.79
C CYS A 126 0.98 15.54 -4.78
N ARG A 127 1.50 15.93 -5.94
CA ARG A 127 1.94 14.99 -6.99
C ARG A 127 3.44 14.71 -6.97
N ASP A 128 4.22 15.56 -6.32
CA ASP A 128 5.66 15.39 -6.22
C ASP A 128 5.98 14.37 -5.11
N PRO A 129 6.61 13.23 -5.42
CA PRO A 129 6.96 12.24 -4.41
C PRO A 129 7.87 12.79 -3.31
N GLU A 130 8.74 13.76 -3.59
CA GLU A 130 9.60 14.35 -2.56
C GLU A 130 8.78 15.17 -1.54
N GLU A 131 7.78 15.90 -2.02
CA GLU A 131 6.88 16.64 -1.14
C GLU A 131 5.96 15.72 -0.34
N VAL A 132 5.49 14.60 -0.92
CA VAL A 132 4.78 13.54 -0.16
C VAL A 132 5.65 13.05 0.99
N VAL A 133 6.91 12.69 0.71
CA VAL A 133 7.87 12.25 1.74
C VAL A 133 8.03 13.31 2.83
N ARG A 134 8.21 14.58 2.45
CA ARG A 134 8.38 15.69 3.39
C ARG A 134 7.17 15.85 4.31
N VAL A 135 5.96 15.84 3.76
CA VAL A 135 4.72 16.02 4.53
C VAL A 135 4.52 14.84 5.49
N VAL A 136 4.64 13.61 4.99
CA VAL A 136 4.45 12.41 5.83
C VAL A 136 5.49 12.33 6.94
N ALA A 137 6.76 12.64 6.65
CA ALA A 137 7.80 12.65 7.66
C ALA A 137 7.56 13.67 8.77
N ALA A 138 7.01 14.84 8.43
CA ALA A 138 6.67 15.85 9.44
C ALA A 138 5.54 15.40 10.39
N LEU A 139 4.74 14.41 9.99
CA LEU A 139 3.62 13.88 10.78
C LEU A 139 3.99 12.72 11.70
N GLU A 140 5.23 12.22 11.65
CA GLU A 140 5.72 11.09 12.47
C GLU A 140 5.40 11.18 13.98
N PRO A 141 5.46 12.35 14.64
CA PRO A 141 5.15 12.43 16.08
C PRO A 141 3.70 12.05 16.43
N THR A 142 2.77 12.10 15.48
CA THR A 142 1.35 11.80 15.69
C THR A 142 1.06 10.31 15.63
N PHE A 143 1.77 9.57 14.78
CA PHE A 143 1.42 8.21 14.40
C PHE A 143 2.38 7.18 14.98
N GLY A 144 1.88 5.96 15.16
CA GLY A 144 2.67 4.76 15.49
C GLY A 144 3.05 3.93 14.27
N GLY A 145 2.44 4.21 13.12
CA GLY A 145 2.79 3.60 11.83
C GLY A 145 2.17 4.36 10.66
N ILE A 146 2.75 4.17 9.46
CA ILE A 146 2.28 4.76 8.21
C ILE A 146 1.90 3.63 7.24
N ASN A 147 0.67 3.67 6.75
CA ASN A 147 0.18 2.85 5.65
C ASN A 147 0.06 3.72 4.39
N LEU A 148 0.92 3.49 3.39
CA LEU A 148 0.83 4.14 2.08
C LEU A 148 -0.16 3.37 1.20
N GLU A 149 -1.02 4.11 0.51
CA GLU A 149 -2.12 3.56 -0.28
C GLU A 149 -2.30 4.30 -1.60
N ASP A 150 -2.58 3.59 -2.70
CA ASP A 150 -3.03 4.16 -3.98
C ASP A 150 -2.08 5.24 -4.55
N ILE A 151 -0.77 5.06 -4.37
CA ILE A 151 0.29 5.90 -4.97
C ILE A 151 0.83 5.22 -6.23
N LYS A 152 0.90 5.94 -7.34
CA LYS A 152 1.34 5.36 -8.62
C LYS A 152 2.79 4.88 -8.58
N ALA A 153 3.08 3.81 -9.31
CA ALA A 153 4.44 3.43 -9.66
C ALA A 153 5.01 4.36 -10.76
N PRO A 154 6.32 4.66 -10.78
CA PRO A 154 7.34 4.19 -9.84
C PRO A 154 7.47 5.03 -8.55
N ASP A 155 6.70 6.11 -8.42
CA ASP A 155 6.82 7.07 -7.31
C ASP A 155 6.59 6.41 -5.94
N CYS A 156 5.67 5.45 -5.85
CA CYS A 156 5.40 4.71 -4.61
C CYS A 156 6.64 4.03 -4.01
N PHE A 157 7.51 3.46 -4.85
CA PHE A 157 8.74 2.81 -4.40
C PHE A 157 9.71 3.83 -3.78
N TYR A 158 9.88 4.99 -4.43
CA TYR A 158 10.73 6.05 -3.92
C TYR A 158 10.20 6.60 -2.60
N VAL A 159 8.89 6.89 -2.52
CA VAL A 159 8.24 7.41 -1.32
C VAL A 159 8.44 6.46 -0.15
N GLU A 160 8.18 5.17 -0.34
CA GLU A 160 8.38 4.15 0.70
C GLU A 160 9.85 4.01 1.11
N GLU A 161 10.78 3.89 0.16
CA GLU A 161 12.22 3.78 0.45
C GLU A 161 12.71 4.98 1.27
N GLN A 162 12.30 6.20 0.90
CA GLN A 162 12.69 7.42 1.61
C GLN A 162 12.06 7.51 3.00
N LEU A 163 10.78 7.16 3.17
CA LEU A 163 10.13 7.20 4.47
C LEU A 163 10.72 6.14 5.40
N ARG A 164 10.96 4.92 4.94
CA ARG A 164 11.62 3.87 5.73
C ARG A 164 13.03 4.24 6.20
N GLN A 165 13.74 5.09 5.46
CA GLN A 165 15.06 5.60 5.85
C GLN A 165 15.00 6.74 6.87
N ARG A 166 13.92 7.54 6.86
CA ARG A 166 13.81 8.77 7.65
C ARG A 166 13.06 8.58 8.97
N LEU A 167 12.07 7.68 9.00
CA LEU A 167 11.16 7.53 10.14
C LEU A 167 11.63 6.43 11.09
N ALA A 168 11.37 6.63 12.38
CA ALA A 168 11.58 5.63 13.42
C ALA A 168 10.35 4.73 13.64
N ILE A 169 9.24 5.00 12.96
CA ILE A 169 8.02 4.19 12.97
C ILE A 169 7.91 3.34 11.69
N PRO A 170 7.21 2.19 11.74
CA PRO A 170 7.00 1.36 10.56
C PRO A 170 6.26 2.09 9.44
N VAL A 171 6.72 1.87 8.21
CA VAL A 171 6.09 2.34 6.97
C VAL A 171 5.83 1.11 6.11
N PHE A 172 4.61 1.00 5.59
CA PHE A 172 4.16 -0.13 4.80
C PHE A 172 3.30 0.37 3.64
N HIS A 173 3.61 -0.06 2.41
CA HIS A 173 2.73 0.18 1.28
C HIS A 173 1.86 -1.04 0.99
N ASP A 174 0.53 -0.91 1.16
CA ASP A 174 -0.39 -2.06 1.08
C ASP A 174 -0.48 -2.65 -0.33
N ASP A 175 -0.61 -1.79 -1.35
CA ASP A 175 -0.68 -2.26 -2.75
C ASP A 175 0.57 -3.02 -3.21
N GLN A 176 1.72 -2.77 -2.57
CA GLN A 176 2.95 -3.50 -2.81
C GLN A 176 3.00 -4.76 -1.94
N HIS A 177 3.23 -4.58 -0.65
CA HIS A 177 3.59 -5.65 0.27
C HIS A 177 2.38 -6.46 0.70
N GLY A 178 1.23 -5.85 0.92
CA GLY A 178 -0.02 -6.54 1.26
C GLY A 178 -0.43 -7.50 0.14
N THR A 179 -0.41 -7.02 -1.10
CA THR A 179 -0.65 -7.85 -2.29
C THR A 179 0.37 -8.98 -2.40
N ALA A 180 1.67 -8.68 -2.24
CA ALA A 180 2.73 -9.68 -2.35
C ALA A 180 2.59 -10.80 -1.31
N ILE A 181 2.30 -10.46 -0.05
CA ILE A 181 2.14 -11.44 1.05
C ILE A 181 1.01 -12.41 0.74
N ILE A 182 -0.16 -11.91 0.33
CA ILE A 182 -1.30 -12.77 0.02
C ILE A 182 -1.06 -13.59 -1.26
N ALA A 183 -0.45 -13.01 -2.29
CA ALA A 183 -0.11 -13.72 -3.52
C ALA A 183 0.91 -14.84 -3.26
N ALA A 184 1.95 -14.58 -2.46
CA ALA A 184 2.95 -15.57 -2.08
C ALA A 184 2.33 -16.69 -1.23
N ALA A 185 1.48 -16.36 -0.26
CA ALA A 185 0.77 -17.37 0.54
C ALA A 185 -0.12 -18.27 -0.33
N ALA A 186 -0.88 -17.68 -1.26
CA ALA A 186 -1.69 -18.44 -2.22
C ALA A 186 -0.82 -19.34 -3.12
N PHE A 187 0.32 -18.83 -3.59
CA PHE A 187 1.26 -19.59 -4.40
C PHE A 187 1.89 -20.77 -3.63
N LEU A 188 2.35 -20.57 -2.40
CA LEU A 188 2.88 -21.65 -1.56
C LEU A 188 1.84 -22.75 -1.31
N ASN A 189 0.59 -22.37 -1.03
CA ASN A 189 -0.50 -23.35 -0.90
C ASN A 189 -0.77 -24.09 -2.22
N ALA A 190 -0.68 -23.41 -3.36
CA ALA A 190 -0.83 -24.05 -4.67
C ALA A 190 0.29 -25.06 -4.95
N LEU A 191 1.53 -24.76 -4.55
CA LEU A 191 2.65 -25.71 -4.63
C LEU A 191 2.39 -26.95 -3.79
N GLU A 192 1.94 -26.78 -2.55
CA GLU A 192 1.60 -27.90 -1.65
C GLU A 192 0.50 -28.78 -2.26
N VAL A 193 -0.60 -28.19 -2.72
CA VAL A 193 -1.74 -28.92 -3.32
C VAL A 193 -1.34 -29.66 -4.59
N THR A 194 -0.38 -29.13 -5.36
CA THR A 194 0.07 -29.74 -6.62
C THR A 194 1.29 -30.65 -6.45
N GLY A 195 1.86 -30.75 -5.24
CA GLY A 195 3.07 -31.51 -4.95
C GLY A 195 4.30 -31.00 -5.70
N ARG A 196 4.40 -29.68 -5.91
CA ARG A 196 5.51 -29.04 -6.63
C ARG A 196 6.49 -28.39 -5.66
N ASP A 197 7.78 -28.52 -5.96
CA ASP A 197 8.82 -27.85 -5.21
C ASP A 197 9.00 -26.40 -5.69
N LEU A 198 9.14 -25.46 -4.75
CA LEU A 198 9.38 -24.04 -5.03
C LEU A 198 10.61 -23.85 -5.95
N GLU A 199 11.71 -24.53 -5.62
CA GLU A 199 12.98 -24.47 -6.35
C GLU A 199 12.90 -25.05 -7.77
N ALA A 200 11.87 -25.85 -8.07
CA ALA A 200 11.67 -26.50 -9.35
C ALA A 200 10.57 -25.83 -10.22
N THR A 201 9.91 -24.79 -9.71
CA THR A 201 8.73 -24.18 -10.35
C THR A 201 9.12 -22.99 -11.22
N ARG A 202 8.73 -22.97 -12.50
CA ARG A 202 8.86 -21.81 -13.40
C ARG A 202 7.68 -20.84 -13.22
N VAL A 203 7.95 -19.62 -12.77
CA VAL A 203 6.91 -18.61 -12.48
C VAL A 203 6.99 -17.46 -13.48
N VAL A 204 5.85 -17.11 -14.06
CA VAL A 204 5.68 -15.89 -14.86
C VAL A 204 4.78 -14.92 -14.09
N VAL A 205 5.31 -13.73 -13.80
CA VAL A 205 4.56 -12.61 -13.23
C VAL A 205 4.25 -11.63 -14.36
N CYS A 206 2.97 -11.40 -14.66
CA CYS A 206 2.51 -10.49 -15.69
C CYS A 206 1.94 -9.22 -15.07
N GLY A 207 2.63 -8.09 -15.29
CA GLY A 207 2.31 -6.82 -14.66
C GLY A 207 3.47 -6.37 -13.79
N ALA A 208 4.27 -5.42 -14.31
CA ALA A 208 5.43 -4.88 -13.61
C ALA A 208 5.13 -3.54 -12.91
N GLY A 209 3.98 -3.47 -12.24
CA GLY A 209 3.60 -2.36 -11.36
C GLY A 209 4.04 -2.60 -9.90
N ALA A 210 3.52 -1.81 -8.97
CA ALA A 210 3.75 -1.92 -7.52
C ALA A 210 3.60 -3.37 -7.01
N ALA A 211 2.40 -3.93 -7.15
CA ALA A 211 2.06 -5.29 -6.71
C ALA A 211 2.94 -6.39 -7.34
N GLY A 212 3.10 -6.38 -8.68
CA GLY A 212 3.84 -7.43 -9.37
C GLY A 212 5.34 -7.42 -9.10
N ILE A 213 5.95 -6.23 -8.96
CA ILE A 213 7.36 -6.11 -8.56
C ILE A 213 7.55 -6.60 -7.13
N ALA A 214 6.70 -6.17 -6.19
CA ALA A 214 6.76 -6.61 -4.80
C ALA A 214 6.55 -8.13 -4.67
N THR A 215 5.58 -8.68 -5.40
CA THR A 215 5.33 -10.13 -5.45
C THR A 215 6.55 -10.88 -5.99
N ALA A 216 7.11 -10.44 -7.12
CA ALA A 216 8.31 -11.02 -7.70
C ALA A 216 9.48 -11.03 -6.71
N ASN A 217 9.75 -9.91 -6.02
CA ASN A 217 10.81 -9.83 -5.02
C ASN A 217 10.56 -10.77 -3.83
N LEU A 218 9.33 -10.80 -3.29
CA LEU A 218 9.01 -11.67 -2.17
C LEU A 218 9.17 -13.16 -2.53
N LEU A 219 8.80 -13.57 -3.74
CA LEU A 219 9.04 -14.94 -4.20
C LEU A 219 10.54 -15.29 -4.25
N LEU A 220 11.40 -14.36 -4.69
CA LEU A 220 12.84 -14.55 -4.66
C LEU A 220 13.37 -14.66 -3.22
N GLU A 221 12.88 -13.82 -2.30
CA GLU A 221 13.24 -13.88 -0.88
C GLU A 221 12.81 -15.19 -0.20
N LEU A 222 11.67 -15.76 -0.63
CA LEU A 222 11.21 -17.07 -0.18
C LEU A 222 12.00 -18.25 -0.75
N GLY A 223 12.92 -18.01 -1.70
CA GLY A 223 13.81 -19.02 -2.26
C GLY A 223 13.47 -19.48 -3.68
N LEU A 224 12.54 -18.82 -4.38
CA LEU A 224 12.35 -19.08 -5.82
C LEU A 224 13.64 -18.73 -6.58
N PRO A 225 14.24 -19.65 -7.34
CA PRO A 225 15.47 -19.35 -8.06
C PRO A 225 15.27 -18.23 -9.07
N ARG A 226 16.21 -17.29 -9.12
CA ARG A 226 16.14 -16.13 -10.02
C ARG A 226 15.95 -16.54 -11.47
N GLU A 227 16.58 -17.64 -11.85
CA GLU A 227 16.54 -18.29 -13.15
C GLU A 227 15.21 -19.01 -13.46
N ARG A 228 14.27 -19.05 -12.52
CA ARG A 228 12.91 -19.56 -12.74
C ARG A 228 11.82 -18.51 -12.69
N LEU A 229 12.16 -17.27 -12.34
CA LEU A 229 11.24 -16.15 -12.35
C LEU A 229 11.40 -15.30 -13.62
N THR A 230 10.28 -15.03 -14.27
CA THR A 230 10.20 -14.07 -15.37
C THR A 230 9.11 -13.05 -15.08
N VAL A 231 9.44 -11.76 -15.23
CA VAL A 231 8.49 -10.65 -15.05
C VAL A 231 8.23 -10.00 -16.40
N CYS A 232 6.96 -9.79 -16.72
CA CYS A 232 6.50 -9.16 -17.94
C CYS A 232 5.84 -7.81 -17.65
N ASP A 233 6.08 -6.83 -18.51
CA ASP A 233 5.31 -5.59 -18.56
C ASP A 233 4.44 -5.52 -19.82
N SER A 234 3.85 -4.37 -20.10
CA SER A 234 2.99 -4.17 -21.29
C SER A 234 3.70 -4.39 -22.63
N ARG A 235 5.03 -4.43 -22.65
CA ARG A 235 5.85 -4.68 -23.85
C ARG A 235 6.45 -6.09 -23.86
N GLY A 236 6.04 -6.97 -22.94
CA GLY A 236 6.51 -8.35 -22.84
C GLY A 236 7.55 -8.57 -21.73
N PRO A 237 8.33 -9.67 -21.78
CA PRO A 237 9.32 -10.01 -20.76
C PRO A 237 10.38 -8.92 -20.57
N ILE A 238 10.71 -8.61 -19.31
CA ILE A 238 11.77 -7.65 -18.97
C ILE A 238 13.12 -8.37 -19.07
N THR A 239 13.79 -8.22 -20.20
CA THR A 239 15.11 -8.80 -20.44
C THR A 239 16.23 -7.84 -20.05
N THR A 240 17.46 -8.35 -19.86
CA THR A 240 18.67 -7.53 -19.65
C THR A 240 18.87 -6.49 -20.75
N ALA A 241 18.59 -6.85 -22.01
CA ALA A 241 18.63 -5.95 -23.15
C ALA A 241 17.65 -4.77 -23.01
N ARG A 242 16.52 -4.98 -22.31
CA ARG A 242 15.51 -3.96 -22.01
C ARG A 242 15.75 -3.23 -20.68
N ALA A 243 16.77 -3.60 -19.89
CA ALA A 243 16.98 -3.04 -18.55
C ALA A 243 17.19 -1.52 -18.56
N GLY A 244 17.81 -0.98 -19.62
CA GLY A 244 18.00 0.46 -19.79
C GLY A 244 16.76 1.23 -20.25
N GLU A 245 15.68 0.52 -20.63
CA GLU A 245 14.44 1.11 -21.15
C GLU A 245 13.29 1.16 -20.13
N VAL A 246 13.54 0.67 -18.91
CA VAL A 246 12.54 0.56 -17.83
C VAL A 246 13.05 1.28 -16.60
N ASN A 247 12.15 1.59 -15.66
CA ASN A 247 12.55 2.21 -14.40
C ASN A 247 13.51 1.28 -13.59
N PRO A 248 14.29 1.84 -12.64
CA PRO A 248 15.29 1.06 -11.91
C PRO A 248 14.72 -0.14 -11.13
N TYR A 249 13.49 -0.04 -10.63
CA TYR A 249 12.83 -1.11 -9.89
C TYR A 249 12.51 -2.32 -10.78
N LYS A 250 12.02 -2.06 -12.01
CA LYS A 250 11.83 -3.08 -13.04
C LYS A 250 13.16 -3.68 -13.50
N ALA A 251 14.18 -2.84 -13.70
CA ALA A 251 15.49 -3.27 -14.20
C ALA A 251 16.17 -4.30 -13.29
N ARG A 252 15.97 -4.21 -11.97
CA ARG A 252 16.47 -5.21 -10.99
C ARG A 252 15.90 -6.61 -11.23
N LEU A 253 14.72 -6.70 -11.85
CA LEU A 253 14.04 -7.95 -12.21
C LEU A 253 14.26 -8.35 -13.68
N ALA A 254 15.20 -7.70 -14.38
CA ALA A 254 15.61 -8.08 -15.73
C ALA A 254 16.47 -9.35 -15.73
N ARG A 255 16.32 -10.20 -16.74
CA ARG A 255 17.16 -11.39 -16.94
C ARG A 255 17.32 -11.78 -18.41
N ASP A 256 18.35 -12.55 -18.71
CA ASP A 256 18.48 -13.17 -20.03
C ASP A 256 17.43 -14.28 -20.20
N LEU A 257 16.90 -14.35 -21.42
CA LEU A 257 15.95 -15.37 -21.88
C LEU A 257 16.45 -15.89 -23.24
N PRO A 258 16.25 -17.19 -23.53
CA PRO A 258 16.54 -17.70 -24.86
C PRO A 258 15.60 -17.05 -25.91
N PRO A 259 16.00 -16.99 -27.19
CA PRO A 259 15.24 -16.29 -28.23
C PRO A 259 13.76 -16.70 -28.34
N GLU A 260 13.48 -18.00 -28.19
CA GLU A 260 12.13 -18.56 -28.22
C GLU A 260 11.26 -18.14 -27.02
N ALA A 261 11.87 -17.66 -25.94
CA ALA A 261 11.20 -17.14 -24.75
C ALA A 261 11.29 -15.60 -24.65
N ALA A 262 11.65 -14.90 -25.73
CA ALA A 262 11.71 -13.43 -25.73
C ALA A 262 10.33 -12.76 -25.87
N THR A 263 9.26 -13.52 -26.09
CA THR A 263 7.88 -13.03 -26.16
C THR A 263 7.05 -13.49 -24.97
N PHE A 264 5.88 -12.85 -24.76
CA PHE A 264 4.96 -13.27 -23.70
C PHE A 264 4.49 -14.71 -23.92
N GLU A 265 4.11 -15.06 -25.15
CA GLU A 265 3.71 -16.43 -25.52
C GLU A 265 4.84 -17.42 -25.25
N GLY A 266 6.08 -17.04 -25.55
CA GLY A 266 7.26 -17.86 -25.34
C GLY A 266 7.51 -18.18 -23.87
N VAL A 267 7.43 -17.20 -22.98
CA VAL A 267 7.66 -17.43 -21.53
C VAL A 267 6.55 -18.25 -20.88
N MET A 268 5.34 -18.19 -21.43
CA MET A 268 4.20 -19.00 -20.99
C MET A 268 4.35 -20.48 -21.37
N GLN A 269 5.12 -20.81 -22.42
CA GLN A 269 5.38 -22.20 -22.77
C GLN A 269 6.20 -22.89 -21.67
N GLY A 270 5.55 -23.83 -20.99
CA GLY A 270 6.11 -24.57 -19.86
C GLY A 270 6.26 -23.75 -18.57
N ALA A 271 5.52 -22.64 -18.43
CA ALA A 271 5.34 -22.00 -17.14
C ALA A 271 4.54 -22.93 -16.21
N ASP A 272 4.99 -23.05 -14.97
CA ASP A 272 4.35 -23.84 -13.93
C ASP A 272 3.32 -23.04 -13.14
N ALA A 273 3.56 -21.73 -13.01
CA ALA A 273 2.63 -20.80 -12.39
C ALA A 273 2.61 -19.47 -13.15
N PHE A 274 1.42 -18.87 -13.20
CA PHE A 274 1.18 -17.56 -13.74
C PHE A 274 0.53 -16.69 -12.65
N ILE A 275 1.08 -15.51 -12.42
CA ILE A 275 0.57 -14.51 -11.49
C ILE A 275 0.30 -13.25 -12.31
N GLY A 276 -0.94 -12.78 -12.34
CA GLY A 276 -1.39 -11.61 -13.12
C GLY A 276 -2.17 -10.61 -12.30
#